data_AF-A0A7W2VBQ7-F1
#
_entry.id   AF-A0A7W2VBQ7-F1
#
_cell.length_a   1.000
_cell.length_b   1.000
_cell.length_c   1.000
_cell.angle_alpha   90.00
_cell.angle_beta   90.00
_cell.angle_gamma   90.00
#
_symmetry.space_group_name_H-M   'P 1'
#
loop_
_entity.id
_entity.type
_entity.pdbx_description
1 polymer ?
#
loop_
_entity_poly.entity_id
_entity_poly.type
_entity_poly.pdbx_seq_one_letter_code
_entity_poly.pdbx_strand_id
1 'polypeptide(L)'
;MKRRAVIVGTKHPGGLMRAQVRVLPDWNGVDESDLPWAEYQLPIGNAFVPTLAGDAVWVEFPYTDANGQMDTRRPLIVGAAQDAPGGVPNVAAEASGQGTPWTPEEIEGSPSRPALSSTEDFVIHRNNILELRSAGGGYEIANTAAGSRIGMSEDGVPYIIGPAGLFIHVGGDAKVVAGGNVDIEAGGDLNIKVKGAFSALAKSFSFKKA
;
A
#
# COMPACT_ATOMS: atom_id res chain seq x y z
N MET A 1 4.94 30.43 5.03
CA MET A 1 4.63 29.93 6.39
C MET A 1 3.81 28.66 6.25
N LYS A 2 4.17 27.58 6.97
CA LYS A 2 3.38 26.33 6.98
C LYS A 2 2.13 26.49 7.83
N ARG A 3 1.01 25.94 7.35
CA ARG A 3 -0.29 25.93 8.04
C ARG A 3 -0.87 24.51 8.05
N ARG A 4 -1.58 24.15 9.13
CA ARG A 4 -2.35 22.90 9.17
C ARG A 4 -3.56 23.04 8.26
N ALA A 5 -3.85 21.99 7.52
CA ALA A 5 -5.07 21.89 6.74
C ALA A 5 -5.61 20.45 6.77
N VAL A 6 -6.87 20.30 6.35
CA VAL A 6 -7.51 19.01 6.10
C VAL A 6 -7.94 18.95 4.64
N ILE A 7 -7.81 17.78 4.02
CA ILE A 7 -8.33 17.52 2.68
C ILE A 7 -9.85 17.39 2.75
N VAL A 8 -10.58 18.14 1.91
CA VAL A 8 -12.04 18.04 1.80
C VAL A 8 -12.50 17.44 0.46
N GLY A 9 -11.68 17.56 -0.59
CA GLY A 9 -12.00 17.04 -1.91
C GLY A 9 -10.76 16.58 -2.67
N THR A 10 -10.88 15.52 -3.47
CA THR A 10 -9.73 14.88 -4.16
C THR A 10 -9.91 14.79 -5.67
N LYS A 11 -11.06 15.23 -6.20
CA LYS A 11 -11.41 15.17 -7.62
C LYS A 11 -11.56 16.58 -8.18
N HIS A 12 -10.44 17.18 -8.59
CA HIS A 12 -10.46 18.49 -9.22
C HIS A 12 -11.34 18.47 -10.49
N PRO A 13 -12.29 19.42 -10.69
CA PRO A 13 -13.22 19.42 -11.82
C PRO A 13 -12.55 19.38 -13.21
N GLY A 14 -11.40 20.04 -13.34
CA GLY A 14 -10.56 20.00 -14.55
C GLY A 14 -9.57 18.85 -14.65
N GLY A 15 -9.59 17.85 -13.75
CA GLY A 15 -8.67 16.69 -13.81
C GLY A 15 -7.20 17.00 -13.50
N LEU A 16 -6.90 18.08 -12.76
CA LEU A 16 -5.55 18.63 -12.61
C LEU A 16 -4.70 18.01 -11.49
N MET A 17 -5.09 16.85 -10.95
CA MET A 17 -4.37 16.17 -9.86
C MET A 17 -4.13 17.09 -8.64
N ARG A 18 -5.16 17.81 -8.22
CA ARG A 18 -5.17 18.70 -7.05
C ARG A 18 -6.13 18.18 -5.98
N ALA A 19 -5.88 18.56 -4.73
CA ALA A 19 -6.83 18.34 -3.64
C ALA A 19 -7.32 19.67 -3.07
N GLN A 20 -8.60 19.71 -2.74
CA GLN A 20 -9.24 20.85 -2.11
C GLN A 20 -8.94 20.82 -0.61
N VAL A 21 -8.50 21.95 -0.07
CA VAL A 21 -7.97 22.04 1.29
C VAL A 21 -8.71 23.06 2.14
N ARG A 22 -8.91 22.74 3.42
CA ARG A 22 -9.39 23.67 4.44
C ARG A 22 -8.28 23.96 5.43
N VAL A 23 -7.79 25.19 5.49
CA VAL A 23 -6.82 25.61 6.51
C VAL A 23 -7.48 25.74 7.86
N LEU A 24 -6.86 25.15 8.88
CA LEU A 24 -7.38 25.12 10.25
C LEU A 24 -6.59 26.08 11.15
N PRO A 25 -7.26 26.83 12.05
CA PRO A 25 -8.71 27.00 12.16
C PRO A 25 -9.28 28.08 11.22
N ASP A 26 -8.41 28.77 10.48
CA ASP A 26 -8.70 30.05 9.80
C ASP A 26 -9.87 29.97 8.80
N TRP A 27 -10.15 28.81 8.20
CA TRP A 27 -11.24 28.62 7.22
C TRP A 27 -12.37 27.73 7.74
N ASN A 28 -12.52 27.62 9.06
CA ASN A 28 -13.68 26.96 9.64
C ASN A 28 -14.97 27.70 9.26
N GLY A 29 -15.97 26.96 8.80
CA GLY A 29 -17.27 27.50 8.37
C GLY A 29 -17.33 28.01 6.94
N VAL A 30 -16.22 28.02 6.19
CA VAL A 30 -16.24 28.29 4.74
C VAL A 30 -16.86 27.09 4.01
N ASP A 31 -17.74 27.33 3.05
CA ASP A 31 -18.33 26.27 2.23
C ASP A 31 -17.27 25.55 1.40
N GLU A 32 -17.41 24.23 1.25
CA GLU A 32 -16.39 23.42 0.56
C GLU A 32 -16.22 23.83 -0.90
N SER A 33 -17.29 24.29 -1.58
CA SER A 33 -17.21 24.78 -2.95
C SER A 33 -16.29 26.00 -3.12
N ASP A 34 -16.10 26.78 -2.06
CA ASP A 34 -15.34 28.03 -2.08
C ASP A 34 -13.88 27.83 -1.65
N LEU A 35 -13.54 26.62 -1.18
CA LEU A 35 -12.18 26.29 -0.76
C LEU A 35 -11.24 26.11 -1.97
N PRO A 36 -9.99 26.58 -1.87
CA PRO A 36 -9.05 26.48 -2.97
C PRO A 36 -8.54 25.06 -3.18
N TRP A 37 -8.12 24.79 -4.43
CA TRP A 37 -7.47 23.55 -4.82
C TRP A 37 -5.95 23.69 -4.74
N ALA A 38 -5.34 22.86 -3.90
CA ALA A 38 -3.90 22.81 -3.68
C ALA A 38 -3.18 21.89 -4.66
N GLU A 39 -1.99 22.30 -5.06
CA GLU A 39 -1.01 21.45 -5.74
C GLU A 39 -0.26 20.56 -4.73
N TYR A 40 0.46 19.55 -5.22
CA TYR A 40 1.30 18.69 -4.38
C TYR A 40 2.77 19.02 -4.56
N GLN A 41 3.49 19.18 -3.46
CA GLN A 41 4.94 19.08 -3.46
C GLN A 41 5.33 17.61 -3.54
N LEU A 42 5.76 17.16 -4.71
CA LEU A 42 6.20 15.79 -4.92
C LEU A 42 7.67 15.63 -4.51
N PRO A 43 8.07 14.46 -3.99
CA PRO A 43 9.48 14.12 -3.88
C PRO A 43 10.13 14.09 -5.27
N ILE A 44 11.45 14.32 -5.31
CA ILE A 44 12.23 14.15 -6.54
C ILE A 44 12.02 12.72 -7.06
N GLY A 45 11.68 12.58 -8.35
CA GLY A 45 11.26 11.31 -8.94
C GLY A 45 9.74 11.16 -9.10
N ASN A 46 8.95 12.15 -8.69
CA ASN A 46 7.50 12.28 -8.97
C ASN A 46 6.64 11.15 -8.38
N ALA A 47 7.04 10.55 -7.24
CA ALA A 47 6.17 9.62 -6.53
C ALA A 47 4.94 10.36 -5.97
N PHE A 48 3.74 9.86 -6.27
CA PHE A 48 2.48 10.46 -5.86
C PHE A 48 1.74 9.53 -4.91
N VAL A 49 1.38 10.04 -3.73
CA VAL A 49 0.51 9.36 -2.78
C VAL A 49 -0.83 10.09 -2.77
N PRO A 50 -1.94 9.45 -3.19
CA PRO A 50 -3.23 10.11 -3.20
C PRO A 50 -3.72 10.36 -1.78
N THR A 51 -4.14 11.60 -1.52
CA THR A 51 -4.89 11.90 -0.31
C THR A 51 -6.34 11.42 -0.41
N LEU A 52 -6.98 11.26 0.74
CA LEU A 52 -8.42 11.07 0.90
C LEU A 52 -9.00 12.25 1.69
N ALA A 53 -10.30 12.50 1.53
CA ALA A 53 -11.00 13.45 2.38
C ALA A 53 -10.81 13.05 3.86
N GLY A 54 -10.52 14.04 4.71
CA GLY A 54 -10.18 13.86 6.11
C GLY A 54 -8.68 13.72 6.40
N ASP A 55 -7.82 13.50 5.40
CA ASP A 55 -6.37 13.48 5.63
C ASP A 55 -5.89 14.84 6.16
N ALA A 56 -5.11 14.82 7.23
CA ALA A 56 -4.44 16.00 7.76
C ALA A 56 -3.13 16.25 7.00
N VAL A 57 -2.92 17.50 6.57
CA VAL A 57 -1.77 17.91 5.76
C VAL A 57 -1.18 19.22 6.24
N TRP A 58 0.07 19.47 5.84
CA TRP A 58 0.69 20.77 5.90
C TRP A 58 0.57 21.44 4.54
N VAL A 59 0.17 22.72 4.53
CA VAL A 59 0.16 23.55 3.33
C VAL A 59 1.04 24.77 3.47
N GLU A 60 1.57 25.24 2.36
CA GLU A 60 2.23 26.53 2.20
C GLU A 60 1.55 27.36 1.12
N PHE A 61 1.84 28.65 1.10
CA PHE A 61 1.37 29.59 0.09
C PHE A 61 2.58 30.25 -0.57
N PRO A 62 3.22 29.56 -1.54
CA PRO A 62 4.50 29.99 -2.09
C PRO A 62 4.36 31.10 -3.14
N TYR A 63 3.14 31.35 -3.62
CA TYR A 63 2.87 32.33 -4.68
C TYR A 63 2.48 33.69 -4.10
N THR A 64 2.77 34.74 -4.85
CA THR A 64 2.29 36.09 -4.58
C THR A 64 1.20 36.50 -5.55
N ASP A 65 0.28 37.36 -5.09
CA ASP A 65 -0.70 38.02 -5.93
C ASP A 65 -0.08 39.18 -6.73
N ALA A 66 -0.92 39.92 -7.46
CA ALA A 66 -0.50 41.05 -8.28
C ALA A 66 0.13 42.21 -7.49
N ASN A 67 -0.10 42.27 -6.18
CA ASN A 67 0.41 43.30 -5.28
C ASN A 67 1.65 42.84 -4.50
N GLY A 68 2.19 41.66 -4.82
CA GLY A 68 3.32 41.07 -4.10
C GLY A 68 2.96 40.52 -2.71
N GLN A 69 1.68 40.38 -2.39
CA GLN A 69 1.21 39.77 -1.14
C GLN A 69 1.05 38.26 -1.32
N MET A 70 1.10 37.49 -0.24
CA MET A 70 0.90 36.04 -0.26
C MET A 70 -0.48 35.67 -0.84
N ASP A 71 -0.54 34.83 -1.88
CA ASP A 71 -1.80 34.40 -2.50
C ASP A 71 -2.36 33.15 -1.82
N THR A 72 -3.31 33.36 -0.91
CA THR A 72 -3.98 32.29 -0.15
C THR A 72 -4.91 31.41 -0.99
N ARG A 73 -5.19 31.79 -2.25
CA ARG A 73 -6.02 30.99 -3.17
C ARG A 73 -5.22 29.91 -3.88
N ARG A 74 -3.89 29.92 -3.74
CA ARG A 74 -2.96 28.98 -4.38
C ARG A 74 -2.11 28.21 -3.36
N PRO A 75 -2.73 27.35 -2.53
CA PRO A 75 -2.00 26.50 -1.61
C PRO A 75 -1.16 25.43 -2.31
N LEU A 76 -0.08 25.02 -1.64
CA LEU A 76 0.76 23.87 -1.97
C LEU A 76 0.76 22.91 -0.78
N ILE A 77 0.35 21.66 -0.97
CA ILE A 77 0.50 20.59 0.03
C ILE A 77 1.97 20.21 0.09
N VAL A 78 2.58 20.38 1.25
CA VAL A 78 4.02 20.14 1.46
C VAL A 78 4.31 18.85 2.24
N GLY A 79 3.26 18.15 2.67
CA GLY A 79 3.38 16.84 3.32
C GLY A 79 2.13 16.44 4.10
N ALA A 80 2.04 15.15 4.41
CA ALA A 80 1.08 14.65 5.38
C ALA A 80 1.43 15.16 6.78
N ALA A 81 0.41 15.28 7.63
CA ALA A 81 0.57 15.85 8.94
C ALA A 81 0.02 14.87 9.98
N GLN A 82 0.94 14.22 10.71
CA GLN A 82 0.55 13.35 11.82
C GLN A 82 -0.11 14.18 12.92
N ASP A 83 -1.17 13.63 13.51
CA ASP A 83 -1.91 14.22 14.61
C ASP A 83 -2.47 13.08 15.50
N ALA A 84 -2.91 13.41 16.70
CA ALA A 84 -3.56 12.46 17.60
C ALA A 84 -4.77 13.10 18.32
N PRO A 85 -5.80 13.56 17.57
CA PRO A 85 -6.99 14.15 18.17
C PRO A 85 -7.66 13.12 19.09
N GLY A 86 -7.92 13.52 20.34
CA GLY A 86 -8.47 12.61 21.36
C GLY A 86 -7.51 11.49 21.81
N GLY A 87 -6.21 11.62 21.53
CA GLY A 87 -5.19 10.65 21.93
C GLY A 87 -4.97 9.49 20.95
N VAL A 88 -5.71 9.45 19.83
CA VAL A 88 -5.60 8.39 18.81
C VAL A 88 -4.85 8.91 17.59
N PRO A 89 -3.66 8.36 17.27
CA PRO A 89 -2.91 8.74 16.07
C PRO A 89 -3.71 8.58 14.78
N ASN A 90 -3.63 9.56 13.89
CA ASN A 90 -4.27 9.53 12.56
C ASN A 90 -3.49 8.70 11.52
N VAL A 91 -2.86 7.62 11.96
CA VAL A 91 -2.12 6.68 11.11
C VAL A 91 -2.72 5.28 11.23
N ALA A 92 -2.27 4.35 10.39
CA ALA A 92 -2.77 2.98 10.40
C ALA A 92 -2.56 2.29 11.76
N ALA A 93 -3.45 1.35 12.12
CA ALA A 93 -3.34 0.59 13.36
C ALA A 93 -2.06 -0.25 13.40
N GLU A 94 -1.62 -0.73 12.23
CA GLU A 94 -0.34 -1.43 12.04
C GLU A 94 0.86 -0.56 12.42
N ALA A 95 0.77 0.77 12.21
CA ALA A 95 1.85 1.70 12.53
C ALA A 95 1.81 2.17 14.00
N SER A 96 0.61 2.42 14.53
CA SER A 96 0.43 3.05 15.84
C SER A 96 0.26 2.07 17.00
N GLY A 97 -0.13 0.82 16.71
CA GLY A 97 -0.58 -0.13 17.73
C GLY A 97 -1.94 0.23 18.35
N GLN A 98 -2.62 1.28 17.85
CA GLN A 98 -3.93 1.72 18.31
C GLN A 98 -5.00 1.41 17.26
N GLY A 99 -6.14 0.88 17.71
CA GLY A 99 -7.21 0.40 16.83
C GLY A 99 -7.09 -1.10 16.56
N THR A 100 -7.64 -1.54 15.42
CA THR A 100 -7.63 -2.95 15.03
C THR A 100 -6.82 -3.11 13.74
N PRO A 101 -5.62 -3.70 13.79
CA PRO A 101 -4.84 -3.96 12.59
C PRO A 101 -5.53 -5.02 11.73
N TRP A 102 -5.30 -4.94 10.43
CA TRP A 102 -5.77 -5.98 9.52
C TRP A 102 -5.04 -7.31 9.78
N THR A 103 -5.83 -8.39 9.87
CA THR A 103 -5.33 -9.74 10.08
C THR A 103 -5.89 -10.66 8.98
N PRO A 104 -5.06 -11.24 8.11
CA PRO A 104 -5.50 -12.23 7.14
C PRO A 104 -5.82 -13.57 7.80
N GLU A 105 -6.51 -14.43 7.07
CA GLU A 105 -6.64 -15.85 7.41
C GLU A 105 -5.27 -16.54 7.46
N GLU A 106 -5.10 -17.43 8.43
CA GLU A 106 -3.92 -18.27 8.56
C GLU A 106 -3.95 -19.39 7.52
N ILE A 107 -2.82 -19.60 6.84
CA ILE A 107 -2.68 -20.68 5.85
C ILE A 107 -1.71 -21.70 6.42
N GLU A 108 -2.17 -22.93 6.60
CA GLU A 108 -1.37 -24.03 7.13
C GLU A 108 -0.07 -24.20 6.32
N GLY A 109 1.05 -24.33 7.02
CA GLY A 109 2.38 -24.50 6.42
C GLY A 109 2.97 -23.24 5.78
N SER A 110 2.25 -22.11 5.76
CA SER A 110 2.81 -20.85 5.26
C SER A 110 3.82 -20.25 6.25
N PRO A 111 4.84 -19.52 5.77
CA PRO A 111 5.76 -18.80 6.64
C PRO A 111 5.03 -17.78 7.53
N SER A 112 5.59 -17.53 8.71
CA SER A 112 5.12 -16.46 9.60
C SER A 112 5.13 -15.12 8.86
N ARG A 113 4.05 -14.34 9.06
CA ARG A 113 4.03 -12.95 8.61
C ARG A 113 5.06 -12.12 9.38
N PRO A 114 5.54 -11.00 8.81
CA PRO A 114 6.30 -10.03 9.56
C PRO A 114 5.54 -9.60 10.81
N ALA A 115 6.23 -9.57 11.95
CA ALA A 115 5.64 -9.12 13.20
C ALA A 115 5.45 -7.60 13.14
N LEU A 116 4.33 -7.10 13.68
CA LEU A 116 4.11 -5.67 13.80
C LEU A 116 4.86 -5.12 15.01
N SER A 117 5.74 -4.15 14.79
CA SER A 117 6.37 -3.32 15.81
C SER A 117 5.93 -1.87 15.65
N SER A 118 5.00 -1.46 16.51
CA SER A 118 4.47 -0.09 16.51
C SER A 118 5.61 0.92 16.65
N THR A 119 5.55 2.00 15.88
CA THR A 119 6.57 3.08 15.80
C THR A 119 7.93 2.71 15.20
N GLU A 120 8.21 1.43 14.95
CA GLU A 120 9.48 0.97 14.38
C GLU A 120 9.34 0.52 12.92
N ASP A 121 8.14 0.05 12.55
CA ASP A 121 7.85 -0.41 11.20
C ASP A 121 7.65 0.74 10.20
N PHE A 122 8.03 0.48 8.95
CA PHE A 122 7.51 1.26 7.84
C PHE A 122 6.14 0.70 7.43
N VAL A 123 5.12 1.55 7.48
CA VAL A 123 3.74 1.16 7.17
C VAL A 123 3.10 2.16 6.22
N ILE A 124 2.54 1.66 5.13
CA ILE A 124 1.58 2.39 4.29
C ILE A 124 0.32 1.52 4.19
N HIS A 125 -0.80 2.03 4.71
CA HIS A 125 -2.11 1.40 4.55
C HIS A 125 -3.05 2.37 3.83
N ARG A 126 -3.30 2.15 2.53
CA ARG A 126 -4.12 3.03 1.68
C ARG A 126 -4.74 2.25 0.54
N ASN A 127 -6.01 2.54 0.22
CA ASN A 127 -6.74 1.95 -0.91
C ASN A 127 -6.77 0.41 -0.89
N ASN A 128 -6.98 -0.19 0.28
CA ASN A 128 -6.91 -1.63 0.52
C ASN A 128 -5.55 -2.27 0.21
N ILE A 129 -4.49 -1.46 0.11
CA ILE A 129 -3.12 -1.93 0.03
C ILE A 129 -2.42 -1.63 1.34
N LEU A 130 -1.88 -2.66 1.97
CA LEU A 130 -0.96 -2.56 3.09
C LEU A 130 0.44 -2.92 2.61
N GLU A 131 1.38 -2.00 2.73
CA GLU A 131 2.82 -2.27 2.64
C GLU A 131 3.41 -2.20 4.05
N LEU A 132 4.14 -3.24 4.42
CA LEU A 132 4.80 -3.39 5.70
C LEU A 132 6.27 -3.72 5.48
N ARG A 133 7.16 -2.98 6.15
CA ARG A 133 8.57 -3.36 6.33
C ARG A 133 8.81 -3.41 7.83
N SER A 134 8.95 -4.62 8.37
CA SER A 134 9.03 -4.79 9.82
C SER A 134 10.41 -4.47 10.35
N ALA A 135 10.48 -4.06 11.62
CA ALA A 135 11.73 -3.87 12.35
C ALA A 135 12.59 -5.16 12.39
N GLY A 136 11.95 -6.33 12.37
CA GLY A 136 12.62 -7.64 12.33
C GLY A 136 13.14 -8.05 10.95
N GLY A 137 13.01 -7.20 9.92
CA GLY A 137 13.56 -7.43 8.59
C GLY A 137 12.63 -8.15 7.61
N GLY A 138 11.35 -8.30 7.96
CA GLY A 138 10.32 -8.83 7.07
C GLY A 138 9.77 -7.77 6.10
N TYR A 139 9.13 -8.24 5.04
CA TYR A 139 8.47 -7.39 4.05
C TYR A 139 7.14 -8.02 3.61
N GLU A 140 6.08 -7.24 3.49
CA GLU A 140 4.83 -7.73 2.90
C GLU A 140 4.09 -6.60 2.16
N ILE A 141 3.54 -6.92 0.99
CA ILE A 141 2.46 -6.15 0.36
C ILE A 141 1.21 -7.04 0.35
N ALA A 142 0.12 -6.50 0.87
CA ALA A 142 -1.17 -7.18 0.95
C ALA A 142 -2.29 -6.36 0.30
N ASN A 143 -3.20 -7.06 -0.39
CA ASN A 143 -4.53 -6.54 -0.67
C ASN A 143 -5.45 -6.92 0.50
N THR A 144 -5.80 -5.96 1.34
CA THR A 144 -6.53 -6.22 2.59
C THR A 144 -8.01 -6.55 2.37
N ALA A 145 -8.56 -6.25 1.19
CA ALA A 145 -9.92 -6.63 0.83
C ALA A 145 -10.04 -8.06 0.29
N ALA A 146 -9.03 -8.54 -0.45
CA ALA A 146 -9.03 -9.87 -1.08
C ALA A 146 -8.19 -10.91 -0.33
N GLY A 147 -7.33 -10.49 0.60
CA GLY A 147 -6.44 -11.37 1.36
C GLY A 147 -5.17 -11.82 0.63
N SER A 148 -4.97 -11.40 -0.62
CA SER A 148 -3.76 -11.72 -1.40
C SER A 148 -2.53 -11.03 -0.83
N ARG A 149 -1.40 -11.74 -0.79
CA ARG A 149 -0.14 -11.30 -0.18
C ARG A 149 1.08 -11.75 -0.98
N ILE A 150 2.08 -10.89 -1.02
CA ILE A 150 3.44 -11.22 -1.46
C ILE A 150 4.42 -10.64 -0.44
N GLY A 151 5.39 -11.43 -0.01
CA GLY A 151 6.28 -10.99 1.04
C GLY A 151 7.42 -11.94 1.34
N MET A 152 8.09 -11.63 2.44
CA MET A 152 9.20 -12.36 3.03
C MET A 152 9.05 -12.31 4.55
N SER A 153 9.15 -13.46 5.21
CA SER A 153 9.15 -13.53 6.68
C SER A 153 10.42 -12.91 7.25
N GLU A 154 10.46 -12.68 8.56
CA GLU A 154 11.67 -12.19 9.26
C GLU A 154 12.81 -13.23 9.24
N ASP A 155 12.48 -14.50 9.06
CA ASP A 155 13.46 -15.57 8.80
C ASP A 155 13.99 -15.60 7.35
N GLY A 156 13.54 -14.66 6.51
CA GLY A 156 13.99 -14.52 5.13
C GLY A 156 13.31 -15.48 4.14
N VAL A 157 12.17 -16.09 4.50
CA VAL A 157 11.45 -17.01 3.61
C VAL A 157 10.46 -16.23 2.75
N PRO A 158 10.65 -16.16 1.41
CA PRO A 158 9.69 -15.50 0.52
C PRO A 158 8.42 -16.34 0.34
N TYR A 159 7.29 -15.67 0.16
CA TYR A 159 5.99 -16.33 -0.08
C TYR A 159 5.08 -15.51 -0.99
N ILE A 160 4.17 -16.21 -1.66
CA ILE A 160 3.05 -15.65 -2.44
C ILE A 160 1.80 -16.41 -2.03
N ILE A 161 0.78 -15.69 -1.58
CA ILE A 161 -0.50 -16.25 -1.13
C ILE A 161 -1.63 -15.56 -1.89
N GLY A 162 -2.45 -16.34 -2.58
CA GLY A 162 -3.56 -15.82 -3.39
C GLY A 162 -4.85 -16.60 -3.10
N PRO A 163 -5.68 -16.17 -2.14
CA PRO A 163 -6.91 -16.89 -1.77
C PRO A 163 -7.90 -17.08 -2.93
N ALA A 164 -7.95 -16.10 -3.85
CA ALA A 164 -8.77 -16.18 -5.06
C ALA A 164 -8.08 -16.91 -6.24
N GLY A 165 -6.80 -17.27 -6.10
CA GLY A 165 -5.98 -17.89 -7.13
C GLY A 165 -4.68 -17.15 -7.41
N LEU A 166 -3.81 -17.80 -8.20
CA LEU A 166 -2.54 -17.27 -8.68
C LEU A 166 -2.44 -17.48 -10.20
N PHE A 167 -2.15 -16.41 -10.95
CA PHE A 167 -1.96 -16.46 -12.39
C PHE A 167 -0.53 -16.07 -12.76
N ILE A 168 0.19 -17.00 -13.38
CA ILE A 168 1.58 -16.81 -13.84
C ILE A 168 1.60 -16.95 -15.36
N HIS A 169 1.93 -15.87 -16.06
CA HIS A 169 2.14 -15.86 -17.50
C HIS A 169 3.59 -15.52 -17.80
N VAL A 170 4.25 -16.39 -18.57
CA VAL A 170 5.65 -16.18 -19.01
C VAL A 170 5.68 -16.27 -20.53
N GLY A 171 6.06 -15.16 -21.18
CA GLY A 171 6.15 -15.09 -22.64
C GLY A 171 7.39 -15.79 -23.22
N GLY A 172 8.40 -16.04 -22.40
CA GLY A 172 9.60 -16.80 -22.73
C GLY A 172 9.74 -18.07 -21.87
N ASP A 173 10.97 -18.46 -21.58
CA ASP A 173 11.25 -19.64 -20.77
C ASP A 173 10.98 -19.40 -19.28
N ALA A 174 10.34 -20.38 -18.62
CA ALA A 174 10.21 -20.44 -17.18
C ALA A 174 11.08 -21.59 -16.64
N LYS A 175 11.88 -21.33 -15.60
CA LYS A 175 12.74 -22.34 -14.97
C LYS A 175 12.55 -22.31 -13.46
N VAL A 176 12.24 -23.47 -12.89
CA VAL A 176 12.18 -23.68 -11.44
C VAL A 176 13.34 -24.60 -11.05
N VAL A 177 14.18 -24.16 -10.13
CA VAL A 177 15.32 -24.93 -9.60
C VAL A 177 15.27 -24.86 -8.09
N ALA A 178 15.24 -26.02 -7.44
CA ALA A 178 15.45 -26.14 -6.01
C ALA A 178 16.68 -27.00 -5.75
N GLY A 179 17.45 -26.66 -4.72
CA GLY A 179 18.52 -27.54 -4.22
C GLY A 179 17.95 -28.77 -3.47
N GLY A 180 16.72 -28.64 -2.97
CA GLY A 180 15.96 -29.71 -2.32
C GLY A 180 14.75 -30.14 -3.14
N ASN A 181 13.68 -30.55 -2.44
CA ASN A 181 12.44 -31.02 -3.06
C ASN A 181 11.63 -29.87 -3.68
N VAL A 182 10.80 -30.22 -4.65
CA VAL A 182 9.73 -29.36 -5.17
C VAL A 182 8.43 -30.14 -5.02
N ASP A 183 7.56 -29.66 -4.15
CA ASP A 183 6.25 -30.23 -3.90
C ASP A 183 5.18 -29.45 -4.67
N ILE A 184 4.30 -30.19 -5.37
CA ILE A 184 3.19 -29.62 -6.14
C ILE A 184 1.93 -30.37 -5.73
N GLU A 185 1.03 -29.65 -5.04
CA GLU A 185 -0.20 -30.21 -4.51
C GLU A 185 -1.41 -29.47 -5.10
N ALA A 186 -2.46 -30.22 -5.40
CA ALA A 186 -3.75 -29.69 -5.85
C ALA A 186 -4.87 -30.42 -5.12
N GLY A 187 -5.82 -29.67 -4.56
CA GLY A 187 -7.02 -30.26 -3.94
C GLY A 187 -8.00 -30.86 -4.96
N GLY A 188 -7.81 -30.57 -6.24
CA GLY A 188 -8.54 -31.15 -7.37
C GLY A 188 -7.59 -31.66 -8.45
N ASP A 189 -7.92 -31.44 -9.72
CA ASP A 189 -7.12 -31.96 -10.84
C ASP A 189 -5.86 -31.12 -11.10
N LEU A 190 -4.70 -31.79 -11.19
CA LEU A 190 -3.48 -31.22 -11.78
C LEU A 190 -3.48 -31.43 -13.29
N ASN A 191 -3.60 -30.34 -14.06
CA ASN A 191 -3.62 -30.37 -15.52
C ASN A 191 -2.32 -29.80 -16.11
N ILE A 192 -1.54 -30.64 -16.82
CA ILE A 192 -0.32 -30.22 -17.53
C ILE A 192 -0.56 -30.35 -19.04
N LYS A 193 -0.54 -29.21 -19.76
CA LYS A 193 -0.76 -29.17 -21.21
C LYS A 193 0.51 -28.67 -21.91
N VAL A 194 1.11 -29.53 -22.74
CA VAL A 194 2.31 -29.22 -23.51
C VAL A 194 2.02 -29.41 -25.00
N LYS A 195 2.33 -28.41 -25.82
CA LYS A 195 2.14 -28.48 -27.28
C LYS A 195 3.22 -29.31 -27.97
N GLY A 196 4.45 -29.23 -27.46
CA GLY A 196 5.59 -30.01 -27.92
C GLY A 196 5.75 -31.30 -27.10
N ALA A 197 6.99 -31.60 -26.70
CA ALA A 197 7.30 -32.76 -25.88
C ALA A 197 7.21 -32.43 -24.38
N PHE A 198 6.55 -33.31 -23.62
CA PHE A 198 6.71 -33.38 -22.17
C PHE A 198 7.80 -34.41 -21.85
N SER A 199 8.86 -33.98 -21.16
CA SER A 199 10.01 -34.83 -20.80
C SER A 199 10.25 -34.74 -19.30
N ALA A 200 10.44 -35.89 -18.66
CA ALA A 200 10.83 -36.00 -17.26
C ALA A 200 12.03 -36.93 -17.15
N LEU A 201 13.06 -36.51 -16.40
CA LEU A 201 14.23 -37.34 -16.08
C LEU A 201 14.28 -37.53 -14.58
N ALA A 202 14.19 -38.77 -14.14
CA ALA A 202 14.29 -39.14 -12.74
C ALA A 202 14.99 -40.49 -12.60
N LYS A 203 15.66 -40.72 -11.47
CA LYS A 203 16.24 -42.03 -11.15
C LYS A 203 15.15 -43.08 -10.88
N SER A 204 14.01 -42.64 -10.36
CA SER A 204 12.82 -43.45 -10.11
C SER A 204 11.57 -42.62 -10.36
N PHE A 205 10.48 -43.28 -10.76
CA PHE A 205 9.19 -42.65 -11.01
C PHE A 205 8.07 -43.58 -10.54
N SER A 206 7.03 -43.04 -9.90
CA SER A 206 5.88 -43.83 -9.45
C SER A 206 4.58 -43.05 -9.58
N PHE A 207 3.53 -43.71 -10.09
CA PHE A 207 2.15 -43.26 -9.93
C PHE A 207 1.48 -44.13 -8.89
N LYS A 208 0.90 -43.50 -7.88
CA LYS A 208 0.10 -44.17 -6.86
C LYS A 208 -1.32 -43.67 -6.99
N LYS A 209 -2.28 -44.60 -6.96
CA LYS A 209 -3.68 -44.26 -6.80
C LYS A 209 -3.94 -44.06 -5.30
N ALA A 210 -4.62 -42.97 -4.94
CA ALA A 210 -5.15 -42.78 -3.59
C ALA A 210 -6.25 -43.80 -3.28
#